data_AF-M1SXC8-F1
#
_entry.id   AF-M1SXC8-F1
#
_cell.length_a   1.000
_cell.length_b   1.000
_cell.length_c   1.000
_cell.angle_alpha   90.00
_cell.angle_beta   90.00
_cell.angle_gamma   90.00
#
_symmetry.space_group_name_H-M   'P 1'
#
loop_
_entity.id
_entity.type
_entity.pdbx_description
1 polymer ?
#
loop_
_entity_poly.entity_id
_entity_poly.type
_entity_poly.pdbx_seq_one_letter_code
_entity_poly.pdbx_strand_id
1 'polypeptide(L)' 'MKRYKATVNASGLWVETILFAQNQAQAYALFKAIFGSSNVPHQPLQIG' A
#
# COMPACT_ATOMS: atom_id res chain seq x y z
N MET A 1 -8.03 -4.41 -13.26
CA MET A 1 -7.46 -3.90 -11.98
C MET A 1 -5.96 -3.93 -12.09
N LYS A 2 -5.26 -3.01 -11.43
CA LYS A 2 -3.80 -2.87 -11.46
C LYS A 2 -3.22 -3.32 -10.11
N ARG A 3 -2.01 -3.85 -10.11
CA ARG A 3 -1.31 -4.21 -8.88
C ARG A 3 -0.52 -3.02 -8.37
N TYR A 4 -0.53 -2.82 -7.07
CA TYR A 4 0.22 -1.77 -6.40
C TYR A 4 1.02 -2.38 -5.26
N LYS A 5 2.32 -2.09 -5.21
CA LYS A 5 3.23 -2.51 -4.16
C LYS A 5 3.48 -1.34 -3.20
N ALA A 6 3.41 -1.57 -1.90
CA ALA A 6 3.79 -0.59 -0.89
C ALA A 6 4.66 -1.23 0.19
N THR A 7 5.62 -0.46 0.70
CA THR A 7 6.31 -0.78 1.95
C THR A 7 5.42 -0.33 3.10
N VAL A 8 5.06 -1.26 3.98
CA VAL A 8 4.18 -1.00 5.12
C VAL A 8 4.83 -1.49 6.41
N ASN A 9 4.50 -0.86 7.52
CA ASN A 9 4.82 -1.37 8.85
C ASN A 9 3.69 -2.30 9.31
N ALA A 10 4.00 -3.58 9.48
CA ALA A 10 3.11 -4.57 10.06
C ALA A 10 3.68 -5.01 11.41
N SER A 11 3.10 -4.51 12.50
CA SER A 11 3.48 -4.87 13.88
C SER A 11 4.99 -4.72 14.18
N GLY A 12 5.61 -3.64 13.71
CA GLY A 12 7.02 -3.33 13.94
C GLY A 12 7.97 -3.84 12.85
N LEU A 13 7.47 -4.59 11.87
CA LEU A 13 8.26 -5.09 10.74
C LEU A 13 7.91 -4.32 9.46
N TRP A 14 8.94 -3.85 8.76
CA TRP A 14 8.79 -3.23 7.45
C TRP A 14 8.77 -4.31 6.37
N VAL A 15 7.63 -4.45 5.68
CA VAL A 15 7.42 -5.47 4.65
C VAL A 15 6.89 -4.84 3.37
N GLU A 16 7.20 -5.45 2.24
CA GLU A 16 6.55 -5.10 0.97
C GLU A 16 5.30 -5.96 0.79
N THR A 17 4.18 -5.32 0.47
CA THR A 17 2.91 -6.00 0.21
C THR A 17 2.27 -5.48 -1.08
N ILE A 18 1.46 -6.31 -1.70
CA ILE A 18 0.81 -6.03 -2.98
C ILE A 18 -0.70 -6.10 -2.77
N LEU A 19 -1.41 -5.09 -3.27
CA LEU A 19 -2.86 -5.13 -3.40
C LEU A 19 -3.31 -4.72 -4.79
N PHE A 20 -4.55 -5.06 -5.13
CA PHE A 20 -5.18 -4.68 -6.39
C PHE A 20 -6.08 -3.45 -6.20
N ALA A 21 -5.94 -2.47 -7.09
CA ALA A 21 -6.78 -1.28 -7.11
C ALA A 21 -7.03 -0.81 -8.55
N GLN A 22 -8.01 0.09 -8.74
CA GLN A 22 -8.32 0.68 -10.04
C GLN A 22 -7.33 1.78 -10.42
N ASN A 23 -6.84 2.53 -9.43
CA ASN A 23 -5.90 3.63 -9.63
C ASN A 23 -5.03 3.86 -8.38
N GLN A 24 -4.04 4.73 -8.53
CA GLN A 24 -3.05 5.11 -7.52
C GLN A 24 -3.68 5.64 -6.22
N ALA A 25 -4.67 6.52 -6.35
CA ALA A 25 -5.34 7.14 -5.20
C ALA A 25 -6.11 6.11 -4.38
N GLN A 26 -6.84 5.22 -5.06
CA GLN A 26 -7.54 4.12 -4.41
C GLN A 26 -6.56 3.15 -3.73
N ALA A 27 -5.45 2.80 -4.39
CA ALA A 27 -4.44 1.94 -3.78
C ALA A 27 -3.91 2.53 -2.47
N TYR A 28 -3.57 3.81 -2.47
CA TYR A 28 -3.03 4.47 -1.29
C TYR A 28 -4.06 4.54 -0.16
N ALA A 29 -5.32 4.86 -0.47
CA ALA A 29 -6.41 4.83 0.49
C ALA A 29 -6.60 3.44 1.11
N LEU A 30 -6.53 2.37 0.29
CA LEU A 30 -6.65 0.99 0.77
C LEU A 30 -5.48 0.60 1.68
N PHE A 31 -4.23 0.92 1.33
CA PHE A 31 -3.09 0.65 2.20
C PHE A 31 -3.21 1.37 3.54
N LYS A 32 -3.60 2.65 3.53
CA LYS A 32 -3.82 3.42 4.77
C LYS A 32 -4.98 2.86 5.60
N ALA A 33 -6.04 2.36 4.97
CA ALA A 33 -7.18 1.76 5.67
C ALA A 33 -6.80 0.42 6.32
N ILE A 34 -5.94 -0.39 5.68
CA ILE A 34 -5.54 -1.71 6.18
C ILE A 34 -4.46 -1.60 7.27
N PHE A 35 -3.42 -0.79 7.03
CA PHE A 35 -2.24 -0.73 7.90
C PHE A 35 -2.21 0.50 8.81
N GLY A 36 -3.03 1.53 8.55
CA GLY A 36 -2.98 2.82 9.23
C GLY A 36 -2.03 3.81 8.54
N SER A 37 -2.40 5.09 8.51
CA SER A 37 -1.66 6.13 7.78
C SER A 37 -0.17 6.25 8.17
N SER A 38 0.16 6.10 9.45
CA SER A 38 1.53 6.17 9.95
C SER A 38 2.39 4.98 9.53
N ASN A 39 1.77 3.89 9.11
CA ASN A 39 2.42 2.64 8.72
C ASN A 39 2.60 2.53 7.20
N VAL A 40 2.21 3.54 6.44
CA VAL A 40 2.36 3.60 4.98
C VAL A 40 3.07 4.92 4.60
N PRO A 41 4.40 5.00 4.76
CA PRO A 41 5.15 6.25 4.69
C PRO A 41 5.24 6.83 3.27
N HIS A 42 5.08 5.99 2.24
CA HIS A 42 5.22 6.37 0.84
C HIS A 42 4.01 5.92 0.03
N GLN A 43 3.78 6.59 -1.10
CA GLN A 43 2.74 6.16 -2.01
C GLN A 43 3.07 4.77 -2.57
N PRO A 44 2.06 3.91 -2.79
CA PRO A 44 2.26 2.62 -3.44
C PRO A 44 2.79 2.81 -4.88
N LEU A 45 3.59 1.89 -5.39
CA LEU A 45 4.02 1.91 -6.78
C LEU A 45 3.16 0.94 -7.59
N GLN A 46 2.62 1.40 -8.72
CA GLN A 46 1.96 0.49 -9.64
C GLN A 46 3.02 -0.50 -10.18
N ILE A 47 2.70 -1.78 -10.10
CA ILE A 47 3.48 -2.86 -10.68
C ILE A 47 2.59 -3.61 -11.67
N GLY A 48 3.18 -4.10 -12.77
CA GLY A 48 2.55 -4.80 -13.90
C GLY A 48 1.01 -4.83 -13.95
#